data_AF-A0A7V9LCU9-F1
#
_entry.id   AF-A0A7V9LCU9-F1
#
_cell.length_a   1.000
_cell.length_b   1.000
_cell.length_c   1.000
_cell.angle_alpha   90.00
_cell.angle_beta   90.00
_cell.angle_gamma   90.00
#
_symmetry.space_group_name_H-M   'P 1'
#
loop_
_entity.id
_entity.type
_entity.pdbx_description
1 polymer ?
#
loop_
_entity_poly.entity_id
_entity_poly.type
_entity_poly.pdbx_seq_one_letter_code
_entity_poly.pdbx_strand_id
1 'polypeptide(L)' 'MSDPLVSDVVFKWAGTIITGSVAGTWLIYDAYKLLRLAKADGTDPTVHDKRFGYSIGVLIGFIGVWGCLRFHGVV' A
#
# COMPACT_ATOMS: atom_id res chain seq x y z
N MET A 1 23.05 -21.79 18.25
CA MET A 1 23.23 -21.59 16.80
C MET A 1 21.85 -21.38 16.22
N SER A 2 21.49 -20.15 15.85
CA SER A 2 20.27 -19.89 15.09
C SER A 2 20.54 -20.27 13.65
N ASP A 3 19.82 -21.28 13.14
CA ASP A 3 19.96 -21.72 11.76
C ASP A 3 19.72 -20.55 10.79
N PRO A 4 20.67 -20.24 9.89
CA PRO A 4 20.59 -19.09 8.99
C PRO A 4 19.35 -19.13 8.07
N LEU A 5 18.84 -20.33 7.77
CA LEU A 5 17.58 -20.51 7.06
C LEU A 5 16.36 -20.00 7.84
N VAL A 6 16.34 -20.18 9.17
CA VAL A 6 15.22 -19.70 10.00
C VAL A 6 15.26 -18.18 10.12
N SER A 7 16.45 -17.58 10.24
CA SER A 7 16.56 -16.11 10.30
C SER A 7 16.14 -15.43 9.00
N ASP A 8 16.48 -16.01 7.85
CA ASP A 8 16.07 -15.48 6.55
C ASP A 8 14.56 -15.56 6.34
N VAL A 9 13.94 -16.69 6.68
CA VAL A 9 12.48 -16.86 6.56
C VAL A 9 11.75 -15.88 7.48
N VAL A 10 12.18 -15.78 8.74
CA VAL A 10 11.57 -14.85 9.72
C VAL A 10 11.76 -13.40 9.28
N PHE A 11 12.93 -13.02 8.77
CA PHE A 11 13.20 -11.67 8.27
C PHE A 11 12.31 -11.31 7.07
N LYS A 12 12.18 -12.22 6.10
CA LYS A 12 11.32 -12.02 4.91
C LYS A 12 9.84 -11.88 5.31
N TRP A 13 9.37 -12.70 6.23
CA TRP A 13 7.99 -12.64 6.73
C TRP A 13 7.73 -11.38 7.54
N ALA A 14 8.62 -11.00 8.46
CA ALA A 14 8.49 -9.78 9.25
C ALA A 14 8.47 -8.54 8.37
N GLY A 15 9.39 -8.44 7.40
CA GLY A 15 9.41 -7.35 6.43
C GLY A 15 8.13 -7.29 5.60
N THR A 16 7.65 -8.43 5.10
CA THR A 16 6.43 -8.49 4.29
C THR A 16 5.18 -8.16 5.08
N ILE A 17 5.06 -8.62 6.33
CA ILE A 17 3.93 -8.29 7.20
C ILE A 17 3.92 -6.79 7.48
N ILE A 18 5.05 -6.21 7.86
CA ILE A 18 5.13 -4.77 8.18
C ILE A 18 4.86 -3.95 6.92
N THR A 19 5.61 -4.19 5.84
CA THR A 19 5.49 -3.42 4.60
C THR A 19 4.12 -3.63 3.94
N GLY A 20 3.62 -4.87 3.89
CA GLY A 20 2.31 -5.20 3.35
C GLY A 20 1.17 -4.60 4.17
N SER A 21 1.26 -4.60 5.52
CA SER A 21 0.24 -4.00 6.38
C SER A 21 0.23 -2.48 6.28
N VAL A 22 1.41 -1.85 6.25
CA VAL A 22 1.53 -0.39 6.06
C VAL A 22 1.00 -0.01 4.68
N ALA A 23 1.42 -0.70 3.61
CA ALA A 23 0.98 -0.44 2.25
C ALA A 23 -0.54 -0.67 2.09
N GLY A 24 -1.06 -1.78 2.62
CA GLY A 24 -2.49 -2.10 2.58
C GLY A 24 -3.34 -1.08 3.35
N THR A 25 -2.90 -0.68 4.54
CA THR A 25 -3.58 0.36 5.32
C THR A 25 -3.61 1.69 4.58
N TRP A 26 -2.49 2.07 3.96
CA TRP A 26 -2.40 3.31 3.18
C TRP A 26 -3.32 3.28 1.96
N LEU A 27 -3.35 2.16 1.24
CA LEU A 27 -4.21 1.94 0.08
C LEU A 27 -5.69 2.05 0.47
N ILE A 28 -6.10 1.39 1.55
CA ILE A 28 -7.48 1.46 2.07
C ILE A 28 -7.82 2.89 2.50
N TYR A 29 -6.92 3.57 3.20
CA TYR A 29 -7.14 4.93 3.68
C TYR A 29 -7.31 5.94 2.55
N ASP A 30 -6.45 5.86 1.52
CA ASP A 30 -6.53 6.75 0.36
C ASP A 30 -7.72 6.41 -0.54
N ALA A 31 -8.06 5.14 -0.71
CA ALA A 31 -9.27 4.71 -1.40
C ALA A 31 -10.53 5.25 -0.68
N TYR A 32 -10.58 5.19 0.65
CA TYR A 32 -11.70 5.71 1.43
C TYR A 32 -11.83 7.23 1.29
N LYS A 33 -10.71 7.96 1.31
CA LYS A 33 -10.68 9.41 1.06
C LYS A 33 -11.11 9.76 -0.36
N LEU A 34 -10.66 9.02 -1.36
CA LEU A 34 -11.09 9.17 -2.76
C LEU A 34 -12.60 8.98 -2.90
N LEU A 35 -13.16 7.92 -2.33
CA LEU A 35 -14.59 7.65 -2.37
C LEU A 35 -15.40 8.74 -1.65
N ARG A 36 -14.88 9.25 -0.53
CA ARG A 36 -15.50 10.36 0.20
C ARG A 36 -15.47 11.67 -0.59
N LEU A 37 -14.36 11.97 -1.27
CA LEU A 37 -14.22 13.14 -2.13
C LEU A 37 -14.99 13.00 -3.45
N ALA A 38 -15.21 11.78 -3.95
CA ALA A 38 -16.05 11.57 -5.12
C ALA A 38 -17.52 11.95 -4.89
N LYS A 39 -17.96 12.06 -3.63
CA LYS A 39 -19.27 12.61 -3.25
C LYS A 39 -19.28 14.13 -3.07
N ALA A 40 -18.13 14.80 -3.10
CA ALA A 40 -18.04 16.26 -2.99
C ALA A 40 -18.11 16.90 -4.39
N ASP A 41 -18.72 18.09 -4.49
CA ASP A 41 -18.95 18.80 -5.75
C ASP A 41 -17.67 18.96 -6.58
N GLY A 42 -17.73 18.57 -7.86
CA GLY A 42 -16.60 18.52 -8.77
C GLY A 42 -16.11 19.86 -9.32
N THR A 43 -16.71 20.97 -8.89
CA THR A 43 -16.39 22.34 -9.35
C THR A 43 -15.24 22.99 -8.59
N ASP A 44 -14.78 22.40 -7.48
CA ASP A 44 -13.69 22.94 -6.67
C ASP A 44 -12.33 22.39 -7.12
N PRO A 45 -11.41 23.22 -7.67
CA PRO A 45 -10.10 22.77 -8.16
C PRO A 45 -9.25 22.09 -7.09
N THR A 46 -9.51 22.38 -5.81
CA THR A 46 -8.86 21.74 -4.66
C THR A 46 -9.18 20.24 -4.55
N VAL A 47 -10.31 19.80 -5.11
CA VAL A 47 -10.72 18.38 -5.16
C VAL A 47 -9.88 17.61 -6.18
N HIS A 48 -9.43 18.27 -7.26
CA HIS A 48 -8.65 17.62 -8.31
C HIS A 48 -7.23 17.28 -7.85
N ASP A 49 -6.55 18.23 -7.18
CA ASP A 49 -5.23 18.01 -6.57
C ASP A 49 -5.27 16.91 -5.50
N LYS A 50 -6.33 16.91 -4.67
CA LYS A 50 -6.54 15.86 -3.67
C LYS A 50 -6.75 14.49 -4.31
N ARG A 51 -7.55 14.41 -5.38
CA ARG A 51 -7.74 13.16 -6.13
C ARG A 51 -6.43 12.64 -6.72
N PHE A 52 -5.59 13.52 -7.27
CA PHE A 52 -4.29 13.14 -7.79
C PHE A 52 -3.37 12.60 -6.69
N GLY A 53 -3.28 13.30 -5.55
CA GLY A 53 -2.51 12.83 -4.40
C GLY A 53 -2.94 11.45 -3.88
N TYR A 54 -4.25 11.22 -3.73
CA TYR A 54 -4.75 9.91 -3.31
C TYR A 54 -4.55 8.82 -4.36
N SER A 55 -4.61 9.15 -5.66
CA SER A 55 -4.34 8.18 -6.72
C SER A 55 -2.88 7.71 -6.71
N ILE A 56 -1.92 8.60 -6.42
CA ILE A 56 -0.52 8.25 -6.22
C ILE A 56 -0.35 7.37 -4.98
N GLY A 57 -1.02 7.68 -3.88
CA GLY A 57 -0.96 6.87 -2.67
C GLY A 57 -1.51 5.45 -2.87
N VAL A 58 -2.61 5.29 -3.61
CA VAL A 58 -3.11 3.96 -4.03
C VAL A 58 -2.09 3.24 -4.92
N LEU A 59 -1.43 3.93 -5.85
CA LEU A 59 -0.40 3.35 -6.72
C LEU A 59 0.80 2.85 -5.90
N ILE A 60 1.30 3.65 -4.95
CA ILE A 60 2.42 3.29 -4.07
C ILE A 60 2.03 2.09 -3.19
N GLY A 61 0.82 2.10 -2.61
CA GLY A 61 0.29 0.97 -1.85
C GLY A 61 0.24 -0.31 -2.70
N PHE A 62 -0.22 -0.21 -3.95
CA PHE A 62 -0.27 -1.33 -4.88
C PHE A 62 1.13 -1.87 -5.22
N ILE A 63 2.10 -0.98 -5.51
CA ILE A 63 3.50 -1.36 -5.76
C ILE A 63 4.10 -2.07 -4.53
N GLY A 64 3.80 -1.60 -3.32
CA GLY A 64 4.26 -2.23 -2.08
C GLY A 64 3.70 -3.64 -1.89
N VAL A 65 2.40 -3.83 -2.11
CA VAL A 65 1.75 -5.15 -2.05
C VAL A 65 2.26 -6.08 -3.15
N TRP A 66 2.40 -5.56 -4.38
CA TRP A 66 2.95 -6.30 -5.51
C TRP A 66 4.39 -6.74 -5.27
N GLY A 67 5.22 -5.85 -4.72
CA GLY A 67 6.58 -6.15 -4.31
C GLY A 67 6.63 -7.27 -3.27
N CYS A 68 5.75 -7.24 -2.27
CA CYS A 68 5.63 -8.30 -1.26
C CYS A 68 5.23 -9.65 -1.87
N LEU A 69 4.27 -9.66 -2.82
CA LEU A 69 3.84 -10.86 -3.54
C LEU A 69 4.95 -11.46 -4.40
N ARG A 70 5.68 -10.61 -5.14
CA ARG A 70 6.86 -10.99 -5.93
C ARG A 70 7.97 -11.56 -5.05
N PHE A 71 8.20 -10.94 -3.89
CA PHE A 71 9.26 -11.35 -2.96
C PHE A 71 9.01 -12.72 -2.33
N HIS A 72 7.73 -13.10 -2.20
CA HIS A 72 7.30 -14.45 -1.78
C HIS A 72 7.12 -15.43 -2.95
N GLY A 73 7.36 -15.02 -4.21
CA GLY A 73 7.21 -15.88 -5.38
C GLY A 73 5.77 -16.29 -5.70
N VAL A 74 4.78 -15.55 -5.19
CA VAL A 74 3.36 -15.79 -5.48
C VAL A 74 3.01 -15.29 -6.89
N VAL A 75 3.77 -14.32 -7.40
CA VAL A 75 3.69 -13.73 -8.76
C VAL A 75 5.07 -13.66 -9.39
#